data_AF-A0A2I0GK70-F1
#
_entry.id   AF-A0A2I0GK70-F1
#
_cell.length_a   1.000
_cell.length_b   1.000
_cell.length_c   1.000
_cell.angle_alpha   90.00
_cell.angle_beta   90.00
_cell.angle_gamma   90.00
#
_symmetry.space_group_name_H-M   'P 1'
#
loop_
_entity.id
_entity.type
_entity.pdbx_description
1 polymer ?
#
loop_
_entity_poly.entity_id
_entity_poly.type
_entity_poly.pdbx_seq_one_letter_code
_entity_poly.pdbx_strand_id
1 'polypeptide(L)'
;CRWRSGTSICFIAIGVLVELIVMHMVQHRKYRDVINNLSVPLIGGTSIAMPTVLAVTMAIGCHRLSQQGAITTRITAYEDMARMDVLCSDKTGPLTLNKLSVDKNLIEVFGKDVTDMDTVILLAVRAARVENQDAIAACIVGMLGDPKEEVPEKTKESGGGPWKFVGLLPLFDPPRHDSAEAIRLPLDLGVNVKIIVGDQLAIGMETAQRLGMGTNMYPSSSLLESIGASPSLASLLKN
;
A
#
# COMPACT_ATOMS: atom_id res chain seq x y z
N CYS A 1 -4.16 1.28 26.30
CA CYS A 1 -4.62 2.47 27.06
C CYS A 1 -5.58 2.21 28.23
N ARG A 2 -5.73 0.99 28.75
CA ARG A 2 -6.70 0.67 29.83
C ARG A 2 -6.19 0.96 31.26
N TRP A 3 -4.87 1.13 31.43
CA TRP A 3 -4.22 1.34 32.74
C TRP A 3 -4.01 2.82 33.13
N ARG A 4 -4.12 3.78 32.20
CA ARG A 4 -4.03 5.22 32.51
C ARG A 4 -5.31 5.79 33.11
N SER A 5 -6.43 5.09 32.94
CA SER A 5 -7.72 5.51 33.51
C SER A 5 -7.78 5.25 35.02
N GLY A 6 -7.18 4.16 35.51
CA GLY A 6 -7.24 3.79 36.93
C GLY A 6 -6.57 4.82 37.84
N THR A 7 -5.37 5.29 37.46
CA THR A 7 -4.65 6.31 38.24
C THR A 7 -5.37 7.65 38.25
N SER A 8 -5.95 8.08 37.12
CA SER A 8 -6.71 9.33 37.06
C SER A 8 -7.98 9.28 37.89
N ILE A 9 -8.69 8.14 37.90
CA ILE A 9 -9.87 7.93 38.74
C ILE A 9 -9.46 7.97 40.23
N CYS A 10 -8.31 7.39 40.59
CA CYS A 10 -7.80 7.47 41.95
C CYS A 10 -7.46 8.91 42.37
N PHE A 11 -6.81 9.70 41.51
CA PHE A 11 -6.50 11.11 41.82
C PHE A 11 -7.77 11.96 41.98
N ILE A 12 -8.77 11.75 41.11
CA ILE A 12 -10.07 12.43 41.22
C ILE A 12 -10.78 12.02 42.51
N ALA A 13 -10.80 10.72 42.85
CA ALA A 13 -11.41 10.22 44.07
C ALA A 13 -10.70 10.74 45.34
N ILE A 14 -9.37 10.80 45.34
CA ILE A 14 -8.59 11.39 46.43
C ILE A 14 -8.87 12.89 46.55
N GLY A 15 -8.92 13.63 45.44
CA GLY A 15 -9.25 15.06 45.43
C GLY A 15 -10.63 15.34 46.02
N VAL A 16 -11.64 14.56 45.59
CA VAL A 16 -13.00 14.62 46.14
C VAL A 16 -13.03 14.27 47.63
N LEU A 17 -12.29 13.25 48.06
CA LEU A 17 -12.21 12.85 49.47
C LEU A 17 -11.57 13.96 50.33
N VAL A 18 -10.52 14.60 49.84
CA VAL A 18 -9.84 15.70 50.52
C VAL A 18 -10.78 16.91 50.65
N GLU A 19 -11.52 17.27 49.60
CA GLU A 19 -12.52 18.35 49.67
C GLU A 19 -13.62 18.05 50.70
N LEU A 20 -14.10 16.80 50.76
CA LEU A 20 -15.08 16.37 51.75
C LEU A 20 -14.55 16.48 53.19
N ILE A 21 -13.30 16.05 53.42
CA ILE A 21 -12.64 16.14 54.73
C ILE A 21 -12.44 17.61 55.14
N VAL A 22 -11.98 18.46 54.22
CA VAL A 22 -11.78 19.90 54.47
C VAL A 22 -13.11 20.59 54.78
N MET A 23 -14.17 20.32 54.03
CA MET A 23 -15.51 20.87 54.31
C MET A 23 -16.06 20.41 55.66
N HIS A 24 -15.78 19.16 56.05
CA HIS A 24 -16.21 18.61 57.34
C HIS A 24 -15.46 19.25 58.52
N MET A 25 -14.13 19.39 58.41
CA MET A 25 -13.27 19.88 59.50
C MET A 25 -13.35 21.40 59.70
N VAL A 26 -13.51 22.18 58.64
CA VAL A 26 -13.42 23.66 58.71
C VAL A 26 -14.78 24.33 58.96
N GLN A 27 -15.91 23.70 58.63
CA GLN A 27 -17.15 24.45 58.46
C GLN A 27 -18.41 23.93 59.17
N HIS A 28 -18.42 22.74 59.81
CA HIS A 28 -19.60 22.17 60.51
C HIS A 28 -20.95 22.39 59.75
N ARG A 29 -20.92 22.34 58.41
CA ARG A 29 -22.08 22.64 57.55
C ARG A 29 -23.04 21.46 57.51
N LYS A 30 -24.32 21.74 57.23
CA LYS A 30 -25.35 20.71 57.07
C LYS A 30 -25.02 19.82 55.87
N TYR A 31 -25.24 18.52 55.99
CA TYR A 31 -24.96 17.49 54.97
C TYR A 31 -25.50 17.82 53.56
N ARG A 32 -26.58 18.61 53.47
CA ARG A 32 -27.19 19.05 52.20
C ARG A 32 -26.29 19.99 51.39
N ASP A 33 -25.50 20.84 52.06
CA ASP A 33 -24.62 21.80 51.38
C ASP A 33 -23.37 21.09 50.83
N VAL A 34 -22.90 20.06 51.53
CA VAL A 34 -21.76 19.23 51.10
C VAL A 34 -22.10 18.45 49.82
N ILE A 35 -23.30 17.87 49.73
CA ILE A 35 -23.77 17.19 48.50
C ILE A 35 -23.88 18.17 47.33
N ASN A 36 -24.42 19.36 47.57
CA ASN A 36 -24.58 20.37 46.51
C ASN A 36 -23.24 20.91 46.02
N ASN A 37 -22.24 21.05 46.89
CA ASN A 37 -20.91 21.47 46.46
C ASN A 37 -20.14 20.37 45.72
N LEU A 38 -20.40 19.10 46.03
CA LEU A 38 -19.79 17.96 45.35
C LEU A 38 -20.33 17.77 43.92
N SER A 39 -21.59 18.11 43.65
CA SER A 39 -22.18 17.93 42.32
C SER A 39 -21.58 18.86 41.26
N VAL A 40 -21.10 20.05 41.65
CA VAL A 40 -20.51 21.04 40.73
C VAL A 40 -19.26 20.53 40.00
N PRO A 41 -18.20 20.03 40.67
CA PRO A 41 -17.02 19.48 40.00
C PRO A 41 -17.32 18.18 39.23
N LEU A 42 -18.29 17.38 39.69
CA LEU A 42 -18.72 16.17 38.98
C LEU A 42 -19.35 16.51 37.62
N ILE A 43 -20.29 17.48 37.59
CA ILE A 43 -20.95 17.93 36.36
C ILE A 43 -19.94 18.62 35.43
N GLY A 44 -19.01 19.41 35.98
CA GLY A 44 -17.96 20.06 35.20
C GLY A 44 -16.92 19.10 34.62
N GLY A 45 -16.62 17.99 35.31
CA GLY A 45 -15.61 17.01 34.90
C GLY A 45 -16.10 16.05 33.81
N THR A 46 -17.39 15.73 33.77
CA THR A 46 -17.96 14.86 32.73
C THR A 46 -18.06 15.62 31.40
N SER A 47 -16.99 15.61 30.62
CA SER A 47 -16.93 16.27 29.32
C SER A 47 -17.77 15.54 28.27
N ILE A 48 -19.10 15.72 28.30
CA ILE A 48 -20.06 15.07 27.39
C ILE A 48 -19.83 15.47 25.92
N ALA A 49 -19.29 16.66 25.66
CA ALA A 49 -19.08 17.16 24.30
C ALA A 49 -17.85 16.57 23.59
N MET A 50 -16.84 16.10 24.32
CA MET A 50 -15.56 15.66 23.72
C MET A 50 -15.72 14.52 22.69
N PRO A 51 -16.50 13.45 22.96
CA PRO A 51 -16.71 12.38 21.97
C PRO A 51 -17.40 12.87 20.70
N THR A 52 -18.37 13.79 20.83
CA THR A 52 -19.09 14.35 19.68
C THR A 52 -18.19 15.22 18.81
N VAL A 53 -17.37 16.07 19.43
CA VAL A 53 -16.42 16.94 18.70
C VAL A 53 -15.40 16.10 17.95
N LEU A 54 -14.86 15.04 18.57
CA LEU A 54 -13.93 14.12 17.92
C LEU A 54 -14.60 13.44 16.71
N ALA A 55 -15.80 12.88 16.88
CA ALA A 55 -16.52 12.18 15.82
C ALA A 55 -16.81 13.10 14.62
N VAL A 56 -17.27 14.33 14.87
CA VAL A 56 -17.52 15.32 13.82
C VAL A 56 -16.23 15.72 13.12
N THR A 57 -15.15 15.96 13.86
CA THR A 57 -13.85 16.34 13.29
C THR A 57 -13.31 15.24 12.39
N MET A 58 -13.37 13.98 12.81
CA MET A 58 -12.92 12.85 12.00
C MET A 58 -13.82 12.66 10.76
N ALA A 59 -15.14 12.84 10.89
CA ALA A 59 -16.06 12.76 9.75
C ALA A 59 -15.75 13.84 8.69
N ILE A 60 -15.50 15.08 9.13
CA ILE A 60 -15.09 16.18 8.23
C ILE A 60 -13.70 15.88 7.62
N GLY A 61 -12.76 15.34 8.41
CA GLY A 61 -11.43 14.93 7.94
C GLY A 61 -11.50 13.88 6.84
N CYS A 62 -12.28 12.81 7.05
CA CYS A 62 -12.55 11.78 6.04
C CYS A 62 -13.21 12.35 4.78
N HIS A 63 -14.15 13.29 4.93
CA HIS A 63 -14.78 13.94 3.78
C HIS A 63 -13.76 14.73 2.94
N ARG A 64 -12.84 15.46 3.59
CA ARG A 64 -11.76 16.19 2.90
C ARG A 64 -10.76 15.25 2.21
N LEU A 65 -10.41 14.12 2.82
CA LEU A 65 -9.59 13.10 2.16
C LEU A 65 -10.25 12.56 0.89
N SER A 66 -11.56 12.32 0.94
CA SER A 66 -12.33 11.88 -0.23
C SER A 66 -12.29 12.91 -1.37
N GLN A 67 -12.37 14.20 -1.05
CA GLN A 67 -12.22 15.29 -2.03
C GLN A 67 -10.82 15.33 -2.66
N GLN A 68 -9.80 14.81 -1.96
CA GLN A 68 -8.42 14.69 -2.47
C GLN A 68 -8.19 13.36 -3.21
N GLY A 69 -9.23 12.54 -3.42
CA GLY A 69 -9.15 11.27 -4.13
C GLY A 69 -8.79 10.05 -3.25
N ALA A 70 -8.69 10.22 -1.93
CA ALA A 70 -8.43 9.13 -0.98
C ALA A 70 -9.72 8.70 -0.27
N ILE A 71 -10.25 7.52 -0.62
CA ILE A 71 -11.50 7.00 -0.07
C ILE A 71 -11.22 6.17 1.19
N THR A 72 -11.66 6.65 2.36
CA THR A 72 -11.57 5.90 3.63
C THR A 72 -12.87 5.16 3.92
N THR A 73 -12.83 3.84 4.01
CA THR A 73 -14.00 3.00 4.36
C THR A 73 -14.35 3.04 5.85
N ARG A 74 -13.37 3.37 6.70
CA ARG A 74 -13.52 3.47 8.16
C ARG A 74 -12.97 4.80 8.63
N ILE A 75 -13.71 5.49 9.48
CA ILE A 75 -13.29 6.78 10.06
C ILE A 75 -12.02 6.60 10.92
N THR A 76 -11.86 5.44 11.58
CA THR A 76 -10.66 5.10 12.36
C THR A 76 -9.38 5.05 11.51
N ALA A 77 -9.49 4.77 10.20
CA ALA A 77 -8.33 4.75 9.31
C ALA A 77 -7.66 6.13 9.20
N TYR A 78 -8.41 7.22 9.42
CA TYR A 78 -7.86 8.58 9.48
C TYR A 78 -6.87 8.74 10.65
N GLU A 79 -7.22 8.18 11.81
CA GLU A 79 -6.34 8.22 12.99
C GLU A 79 -5.10 7.35 12.81
N ASP A 80 -5.27 6.16 12.23
CA ASP A 80 -4.15 5.25 11.95
C ASP A 80 -3.18 5.87 10.92
N MET A 81 -3.71 6.54 9.89
CA MET A 81 -2.90 7.27 8.91
C MET A 81 -2.12 8.43 9.53
N ALA A 82 -2.72 9.15 10.48
CA ALA A 82 -2.05 10.23 11.20
C ALA A 82 -0.93 9.73 12.15
N ARG A 83 -0.93 8.45 12.50
CA ARG A 83 0.10 7.79 13.34
C ARG A 83 1.11 6.98 12.53
N MET A 84 1.03 7.02 11.20
CA MET A 84 1.83 6.15 10.35
C MET A 84 3.28 6.64 10.26
N ASP A 85 4.22 5.82 10.71
CA ASP A 85 5.67 6.10 10.60
C ASP A 85 6.32 5.44 9.37
N VAL A 86 5.69 4.39 8.83
CA VAL A 86 6.20 3.62 7.69
C VAL A 86 5.10 3.39 6.67
N LEU A 87 5.35 3.76 5.42
CA LEU A 87 4.48 3.51 4.28
C LEU A 87 5.09 2.42 3.40
N CYS A 88 4.47 1.24 3.37
CA CYS A 88 4.82 0.18 2.44
C CYS A 88 4.00 0.35 1.15
N SER A 89 4.67 0.54 0.02
CA SER A 89 4.02 0.65 -1.29
C SER A 89 4.47 -0.50 -2.19
N ASP A 90 3.54 -1.06 -2.97
CA ASP A 90 3.90 -1.99 -4.03
C ASP A 90 4.56 -1.24 -5.19
N LYS A 91 5.52 -1.87 -5.86
CA LYS A 91 6.20 -1.29 -7.02
C LYS A 91 5.24 -1.14 -8.19
N THR A 92 4.58 -2.22 -8.59
CA THR A 92 3.85 -2.30 -9.86
C THR A 92 2.47 -1.66 -9.73
N GLY A 93 2.24 -0.57 -10.45
CA GLY A 93 0.97 0.17 -10.45
C GLY A 93 0.99 1.48 -9.62
N PRO A 94 1.35 1.45 -8.32
CA PRO A 94 1.50 2.67 -7.52
C PRO A 94 2.68 3.53 -7.98
N LEU A 95 3.84 2.93 -8.24
CA LEU A 95 5.07 3.65 -8.64
C LEU A 95 5.33 3.60 -10.15
N THR A 96 4.71 2.67 -10.85
CA THR A 96 4.89 2.50 -12.30
C THR A 96 3.59 2.73 -13.07
N LEU A 97 3.71 3.01 -14.36
CA LEU A 97 2.54 3.25 -15.22
C LEU A 97 1.85 1.97 -15.65
N ASN A 98 2.42 0.79 -15.36
CA ASN A 98 1.99 -0.51 -15.87
C ASN A 98 1.75 -0.48 -17.39
N LYS A 99 2.57 0.33 -18.07
CA LYS A 99 2.59 0.53 -19.52
C LYS A 99 3.96 0.09 -20.00
N LEU A 100 4.08 -1.22 -20.16
CA LEU A 100 5.33 -1.86 -20.53
C LEU A 100 5.78 -1.36 -21.90
N SER A 101 7.09 -1.25 -22.05
CA SER A 101 7.76 -0.86 -23.29
C SER A 101 8.90 -1.83 -23.57
N VAL A 102 9.17 -2.08 -24.85
CA VAL A 102 10.26 -2.94 -25.30
C VAL A 102 11.24 -2.09 -26.09
N ASP A 103 12.51 -2.14 -25.73
CA ASP A 103 13.56 -1.58 -26.58
C ASP A 103 13.95 -2.62 -27.63
N LYS A 104 13.77 -2.24 -28.90
CA LYS A 104 14.09 -3.06 -30.06
C LYS A 104 15.57 -3.46 -30.11
N ASN A 105 16.46 -2.64 -29.57
CA ASN A 105 17.91 -2.92 -29.64
C ASN A 105 18.37 -3.98 -28.64
N LEU A 106 17.59 -4.25 -27.58
CA LEU A 106 17.94 -5.24 -26.55
C LEU A 106 17.28 -6.61 -26.81
N ILE A 107 16.58 -6.80 -27.93
CA ILE A 107 15.99 -8.10 -28.26
C ILE A 107 17.10 -9.05 -28.70
N GLU A 108 17.26 -10.15 -27.94
CA GLU A 108 18.23 -11.19 -28.26
C GLU A 108 17.56 -12.35 -28.99
N VAL A 109 18.14 -12.75 -30.12
CA VAL A 109 17.64 -13.87 -30.95
C VAL A 109 18.61 -15.04 -30.85
N PHE A 110 18.10 -16.21 -30.46
CA PHE A 110 18.91 -17.41 -30.21
C PHE A 110 18.74 -18.51 -31.26
N GLY A 111 17.73 -18.40 -32.13
CA GLY A 111 17.40 -19.44 -33.11
C GLY A 111 18.23 -19.36 -34.40
N LYS A 112 18.99 -20.43 -34.73
CA LYS A 112 19.67 -20.55 -36.05
C LYS A 112 18.77 -20.44 -37.29
N ASP A 113 17.47 -20.71 -37.13
CA ASP A 113 16.48 -20.70 -38.23
C ASP A 113 15.66 -19.40 -38.27
N VAL A 114 15.83 -18.53 -37.26
CA VAL A 114 15.13 -17.26 -37.14
C VAL A 114 16.20 -16.19 -37.02
N THR A 115 16.58 -15.63 -38.16
CA THR A 115 17.62 -14.60 -38.25
C THR A 115 17.09 -13.18 -38.03
N ASP A 116 15.77 -13.01 -38.10
CA ASP A 116 15.14 -11.71 -38.10
C ASP A 116 14.35 -11.44 -36.81
N MET A 117 14.50 -10.21 -36.32
CA MET A 117 13.92 -9.74 -35.08
C MET A 117 12.39 -9.57 -35.19
N ASP A 118 11.90 -9.16 -36.37
CA ASP A 118 10.47 -9.00 -36.62
C ASP A 118 9.73 -10.34 -36.56
N THR A 119 10.40 -11.44 -36.91
CA THR A 119 9.84 -12.80 -36.77
C THR A 119 9.66 -13.18 -35.30
N VAL A 120 10.59 -12.79 -34.42
CA VAL A 120 10.47 -13.04 -32.97
C VAL A 120 9.31 -12.24 -32.38
N ILE A 121 9.18 -10.98 -32.75
CA ILE A 121 8.06 -10.12 -32.34
C ILE A 121 6.73 -10.71 -32.82
N LEU A 122 6.65 -11.13 -34.08
CA LEU A 122 5.44 -11.74 -34.65
C LEU A 122 5.05 -13.04 -33.92
N LEU A 123 6.03 -13.88 -33.57
CA LEU A 123 5.79 -15.08 -32.77
C LEU A 123 5.32 -14.74 -31.35
N ALA A 124 5.89 -13.70 -30.72
CA ALA A 124 5.45 -13.23 -29.41
C ALA A 124 4.01 -12.71 -29.44
N VAL A 125 3.63 -11.98 -30.49
CA VAL A 125 2.25 -11.49 -30.68
C VAL A 125 1.28 -12.64 -30.91
N ARG A 126 1.67 -13.66 -31.68
CA ARG A 126 0.84 -14.86 -31.88
C ARG A 126 0.59 -15.63 -30.58
N ALA A 127 1.54 -15.59 -29.64
CA ALA A 127 1.36 -16.17 -28.30
C ALA A 127 0.51 -15.27 -27.38
N ALA A 128 0.47 -13.96 -27.63
CA ALA A 128 -0.33 -13.02 -26.87
C ALA A 128 -1.81 -13.15 -27.24
N ARG A 129 -2.67 -13.32 -26.23
CA ARG A 129 -4.12 -13.29 -26.43
C ARG A 129 -4.56 -11.84 -26.64
N VAL A 130 -4.98 -11.50 -27.86
CA VAL A 130 -5.47 -10.15 -28.23
C VAL A 130 -6.70 -9.74 -27.40
N GLU A 131 -7.47 -10.72 -26.92
CA GLU A 131 -8.65 -10.52 -26.07
C GLU A 131 -8.30 -10.16 -24.61
N ASN A 132 -7.08 -10.48 -24.18
CA ASN A 132 -6.67 -10.32 -22.79
C ASN A 132 -6.09 -8.92 -22.58
N GLN A 133 -6.59 -8.19 -21.57
CA GLN A 133 -6.22 -6.79 -21.29
C GLN A 133 -4.96 -6.67 -20.41
N ASP A 134 -4.09 -7.68 -20.44
CA ASP A 134 -2.85 -7.67 -19.68
C ASP A 134 -1.86 -6.67 -20.28
N ALA A 135 -1.17 -5.92 -19.41
CA ALA A 135 -0.17 -4.92 -19.84
C ALA A 135 0.93 -5.50 -20.74
N ILE A 136 1.28 -6.78 -20.53
CA ILE A 136 2.28 -7.50 -21.34
C ILE A 136 1.73 -7.76 -22.75
N ALA A 137 0.51 -8.29 -22.86
CA ALA A 137 -0.11 -8.57 -24.16
C ALA A 137 -0.31 -7.28 -24.96
N ALA A 138 -0.78 -6.21 -24.32
CA ALA A 138 -0.95 -4.90 -24.94
C ALA A 138 0.38 -4.32 -25.45
N CYS A 139 1.47 -4.47 -24.68
CA CYS A 139 2.81 -4.04 -25.09
C CYS A 139 3.31 -4.81 -26.31
N ILE A 140 3.19 -6.14 -26.29
CA ILE A 140 3.63 -7.00 -27.38
C ILE A 140 2.83 -6.73 -28.66
N VAL A 141 1.50 -6.61 -28.58
CA VAL A 141 0.65 -6.28 -29.73
C VAL A 141 0.94 -4.88 -30.26
N GLY A 142 1.21 -3.90 -29.39
CA GLY A 142 1.57 -2.53 -29.77
C GLY A 142 2.92 -2.41 -30.50
N MET A 143 3.75 -3.45 -30.51
CA MET A 143 5.01 -3.48 -31.27
C MET A 143 4.80 -3.70 -32.77
N LEU A 144 3.63 -4.21 -33.19
CA LEU A 144 3.29 -4.38 -34.61
C LEU A 144 2.67 -3.11 -35.20
N GLY A 145 3.11 -2.76 -36.41
CA GLY A 145 2.53 -1.65 -37.18
C GLY A 145 1.20 -2.00 -37.86
N ASP A 146 0.91 -3.29 -38.10
CA ASP A 146 -0.30 -3.75 -38.78
C ASP A 146 -0.90 -4.97 -38.04
N PRO A 147 -2.09 -4.86 -37.42
CA PRO A 147 -2.69 -5.95 -36.64
C PRO A 147 -3.33 -7.08 -37.47
N LYS A 148 -3.20 -7.07 -38.79
CA LYS A 148 -3.86 -8.01 -39.70
C LYS A 148 -2.85 -8.79 -40.52
N GLU A 149 -2.31 -9.85 -39.96
CA GLU A 149 -1.68 -10.91 -40.74
C GLU A 149 -2.25 -12.26 -40.31
N GLU A 150 -3.06 -12.85 -41.21
CA GLU A 150 -3.74 -14.13 -41.00
C GLU A 150 -2.77 -15.31 -41.10
N VAL A 151 -3.05 -16.34 -40.31
CA VAL A 151 -2.22 -17.54 -40.17
C VAL A 151 -2.59 -18.57 -41.24
N PRO A 152 -1.61 -19.21 -41.92
CA PRO A 152 -1.85 -20.44 -42.65
C PRO A 152 -2.11 -21.57 -41.66
N GLU A 153 -3.33 -22.11 -41.70
CA GLU A 153 -3.84 -23.18 -40.84
C GLU A 153 -2.82 -24.30 -40.57
N LYS A 154 -2.66 -24.68 -39.29
CA LYS A 154 -2.35 -26.06 -38.90
C LYS A 154 -3.16 -26.47 -37.67
N THR A 155 -3.71 -27.66 -37.75
CA THR A 155 -4.76 -28.26 -36.93
C THR A 155 -4.42 -28.30 -35.42
N LYS A 156 -5.44 -28.06 -34.58
CA LYS A 156 -5.36 -27.96 -33.09
C LYS A 156 -4.83 -29.22 -32.37
N GLU A 157 -4.71 -30.36 -33.06
CA GLU A 157 -4.36 -31.67 -32.47
C GLU A 157 -3.07 -32.27 -33.05
N SER A 158 -2.07 -31.45 -33.35
CA SER A 158 -0.74 -31.97 -33.69
C SER A 158 0.10 -32.09 -32.41
N GLY A 159 0.66 -33.28 -32.16
CA GLY A 159 1.68 -33.46 -31.12
C GLY A 159 2.89 -32.61 -31.49
N GLY A 160 2.98 -31.41 -30.91
CA GLY A 160 3.95 -30.39 -31.29
C GLY A 160 5.38 -30.92 -31.38
N GLY A 161 6.21 -30.29 -32.23
CA GLY A 161 7.64 -30.57 -32.29
C GLY A 161 8.38 -30.17 -31.01
N PRO A 162 9.68 -30.49 -30.89
CA PRO A 162 10.49 -30.08 -29.75
C PRO A 162 10.49 -28.55 -29.60
N TRP A 163 10.28 -28.07 -28.37
CA TRP A 163 10.31 -26.65 -28.05
C TRP A 163 11.69 -26.05 -28.39
N LYS A 164 11.69 -25.00 -29.19
CA LYS A 164 12.89 -24.27 -29.58
C LYS A 164 12.86 -22.89 -28.94
N PHE A 165 13.92 -22.53 -28.22
CA PHE A 165 14.07 -21.18 -27.70
C PHE A 165 14.41 -20.24 -28.87
N VAL A 166 13.49 -19.32 -29.17
CA VAL A 166 13.58 -18.44 -30.35
C VAL A 166 14.31 -17.13 -30.01
N GLY A 167 13.96 -16.50 -28.90
CA GLY A 167 14.46 -15.18 -28.51
C GLY A 167 14.03 -14.75 -27.11
N LEU A 168 14.61 -13.65 -26.63
CA LEU A 168 14.26 -12.97 -25.37
C LEU A 168 13.80 -11.54 -25.67
N LEU A 169 12.63 -11.16 -25.15
CA LEU A 169 12.09 -9.81 -25.24
C LEU A 169 12.17 -9.13 -23.86
N PRO A 170 13.01 -8.09 -23.68
CA PRO A 170 13.05 -7.35 -22.43
C PRO A 170 11.85 -6.41 -22.33
N LEU A 171 11.15 -6.46 -21.20
CA LEU A 171 10.03 -5.58 -20.88
C LEU A 171 10.45 -4.59 -19.81
N PHE A 172 10.19 -3.31 -20.05
CA PHE A 172 10.49 -2.23 -19.13
C PHE A 172 9.23 -1.49 -18.72
N ASP A 173 9.02 -1.32 -17.40
CA ASP A 173 7.92 -0.55 -16.83
C ASP A 173 8.42 0.82 -16.34
N PRO A 174 8.07 1.93 -17.02
CA PRO A 174 8.53 3.25 -16.62
C PRO A 174 7.87 3.71 -15.30
N PRO A 175 8.65 4.37 -14.42
CA PRO A 175 8.07 5.01 -13.23
C PRO A 175 7.13 6.15 -13.64
N ARG A 176 6.14 6.48 -12.80
CA ARG A 176 5.31 7.66 -13.04
C ARG A 176 6.12 8.94 -12.78
N HIS A 177 5.73 10.03 -13.43
CA HIS A 177 6.40 11.32 -13.31
C HIS A 177 6.28 11.93 -11.91
N ASP A 178 5.18 11.64 -11.22
CA ASP A 178 4.87 12.05 -9.85
C ASP A 178 5.44 11.09 -8.79
N SER A 179 5.89 9.88 -9.17
CA SER A 179 6.35 8.87 -8.20
C SER A 179 7.52 9.35 -7.35
N ALA A 180 8.47 10.09 -7.93
CA ALA A 180 9.61 10.61 -7.17
C ALA A 180 9.17 11.64 -6.10
N GLU A 181 8.21 12.50 -6.43
CA GLU A 181 7.65 13.46 -5.47
C GLU A 181 6.77 12.75 -4.42
N ALA A 182 5.98 11.77 -4.85
CA ALA A 182 5.15 10.95 -3.97
C ALA A 182 5.97 10.15 -2.93
N ILE A 183 7.26 9.93 -3.17
CA ILE A 183 8.18 9.34 -2.19
C ILE A 183 8.84 10.41 -1.33
N ARG A 184 9.29 11.52 -1.93
CA ARG A 184 9.96 12.61 -1.20
C ARG A 184 9.04 13.27 -0.17
N LEU A 185 7.79 13.51 -0.53
CA LEU A 185 6.83 14.22 0.33
C LEU A 185 6.60 13.49 1.67
N PRO A 186 6.30 12.18 1.72
CA PRO A 186 6.22 11.44 2.98
C PRO A 186 7.54 11.44 3.77
N LEU A 187 8.70 11.34 3.09
CA LEU A 187 10.00 11.36 3.76
C LEU A 187 10.25 12.70 4.46
N ASP A 188 9.88 13.82 3.82
CA ASP A 188 9.98 15.16 4.40
C ASP A 188 9.03 15.35 5.60
N LEU A 189 7.93 14.59 5.63
CA LEU A 189 6.98 14.53 6.76
C LEU A 189 7.41 13.53 7.86
N GLY A 190 8.56 12.87 7.71
CA GLY A 190 9.08 11.90 8.67
C GLY A 190 8.52 10.47 8.52
N VAL A 191 7.78 10.20 7.45
CA VAL A 191 7.25 8.86 7.13
C VAL A 191 8.23 8.12 6.22
N ASN A 192 8.72 6.97 6.67
CA ASN A 192 9.65 6.14 5.90
C ASN A 192 8.91 5.35 4.81
N VAL A 193 9.25 5.55 3.55
CA VAL A 193 8.67 4.81 2.42
C VAL A 193 9.51 3.58 2.09
N LYS A 194 8.86 2.41 2.07
CA LYS A 194 9.48 1.13 1.71
C LYS A 194 8.76 0.50 0.52
N ILE A 195 9.51 0.06 -0.48
CA ILE A 195 8.92 -0.67 -1.61
C ILE A 195 8.88 -2.16 -1.29
N ILE A 196 7.73 -2.77 -1.54
CA ILE A 196 7.57 -4.22 -1.59
C ILE A 196 7.71 -4.67 -3.03
N VAL A 197 8.59 -5.63 -3.26
CA VAL A 197 8.95 -6.13 -4.59
C VAL A 197 8.50 -7.58 -4.71
N GLY A 198 7.52 -7.83 -5.59
CA GLY A 198 7.03 -9.18 -5.90
C GLY A 198 7.86 -9.93 -6.96
N ASP A 199 8.62 -9.20 -7.76
CA ASP A 199 9.55 -9.75 -8.74
C ASP A 199 10.98 -9.84 -8.19
N GLN A 200 11.94 -10.06 -9.08
CA GLN A 200 13.34 -10.21 -8.67
C GLN A 200 13.88 -8.87 -8.15
N LEU A 201 14.60 -8.92 -7.02
CA LEU A 201 15.11 -7.72 -6.32
C LEU A 201 15.93 -6.79 -7.24
N ALA A 202 16.65 -7.34 -8.21
CA ALA A 202 17.42 -6.56 -9.18
C ALA A 202 16.56 -5.57 -9.98
N ILE A 203 15.35 -5.97 -10.38
CA ILE A 203 14.43 -5.12 -11.14
C ILE A 203 13.90 -4.01 -10.23
N GLY A 204 13.53 -4.35 -9.00
CA GLY A 204 13.13 -3.36 -8.00
C GLY A 204 14.24 -2.35 -7.70
N MET A 205 15.49 -2.81 -7.58
CA MET A 205 16.64 -1.94 -7.30
C MET A 205 16.90 -0.92 -8.39
N GLU A 206 16.81 -1.32 -9.67
CA GLU A 206 16.94 -0.40 -10.80
C GLU A 206 15.84 0.68 -10.76
N THR A 207 14.58 0.29 -10.50
CA THR A 207 13.47 1.25 -10.37
C THR A 207 13.68 2.20 -9.19
N ALA A 208 14.09 1.68 -8.03
CA ALA A 208 14.31 2.48 -6.83
C ALA A 208 15.50 3.44 -6.96
N GLN A 209 16.55 3.02 -7.67
CA GLN A 209 17.68 3.88 -7.99
C GLN A 209 17.26 5.06 -8.86
N ARG A 210 16.41 4.83 -9.88
CA ARG A 210 15.84 5.90 -10.72
C ARG A 210 14.93 6.85 -9.94
N LEU A 211 14.25 6.36 -8.91
CA LEU A 211 13.38 7.15 -8.03
C LEU A 211 14.12 7.82 -6.86
N GLY A 212 15.43 7.57 -6.69
CA GLY A 212 16.23 8.16 -5.61
C GLY A 212 16.00 7.56 -4.22
N MET A 213 15.43 6.35 -4.13
CA MET A 213 15.17 5.66 -2.85
C MET A 213 16.38 4.87 -2.30
N GLY A 214 17.40 4.65 -3.13
CA GLY A 214 18.52 3.78 -2.77
C GLY A 214 18.08 2.32 -2.59
N THR A 215 18.47 1.69 -1.48
CA THR A 215 18.28 0.25 -1.22
C THR A 215 17.15 -0.08 -0.24
N ASN A 216 16.22 0.85 0.02
CA ASN A 216 15.15 0.67 1.00
C ASN A 216 13.99 -0.20 0.45
N MET A 217 14.30 -1.46 0.14
CA MET A 217 13.42 -2.42 -0.51
C MET A 217 13.35 -3.74 0.26
N TYR A 218 12.18 -4.36 0.23
CA TYR A 218 11.95 -5.69 0.77
C TYR A 218 11.39 -6.61 -0.31
N PRO A 219 12.01 -7.77 -0.57
CA PRO A 219 11.38 -8.79 -1.38
C PRO A 219 10.20 -9.37 -0.60
N SER A 220 9.11 -9.71 -1.30
CA SER A 220 7.91 -10.28 -0.68
C SER A 220 8.19 -11.56 0.12
N SER A 221 9.22 -12.33 -0.26
CA SER A 221 9.66 -13.53 0.45
C SER A 221 10.16 -13.26 1.87
N SER A 222 10.96 -12.22 2.08
CA SER A 222 11.50 -11.87 3.41
C SER A 222 10.42 -11.38 4.37
N LEU A 223 9.35 -10.76 3.84
CA LEU A 223 8.19 -10.39 4.67
C LEU A 223 7.46 -11.64 5.18
N LEU A 224 7.27 -12.65 4.32
CA LEU A 224 6.60 -13.90 4.70
C LEU A 224 7.38 -14.70 5.75
N GLU A 225 8.72 -14.73 5.66
CA GLU A 225 9.59 -15.35 6.65
C GLU A 225 9.45 -14.67 8.03
N SER A 226 9.34 -13.33 8.07
CA SER A 226 9.21 -12.59 9.32
C SER A 226 7.87 -12.80 10.05
N ILE A 227 6.81 -13.17 9.33
CA ILE A 227 5.47 -13.39 9.87
C ILE A 227 5.30 -14.85 10.35
N GLY A 228 6.32 -15.71 10.19
CA GLY A 228 6.25 -17.13 10.55
C GLY A 228 5.22 -17.89 9.72
N ALA A 229 4.94 -17.45 8.49
CA ALA A 229 4.04 -18.14 7.58
C ALA A 229 4.57 -19.55 7.33
N SER A 230 3.71 -20.56 7.57
CA SER A 230 4.07 -21.96 7.42
C SER A 230 4.64 -22.23 6.01
N PRO A 231 5.59 -23.16 5.86
CA PRO A 231 6.23 -23.47 4.59
C PRO A 231 5.24 -23.86 3.45
N SER A 232 3.99 -24.17 3.79
CA SER A 232 2.88 -24.43 2.86
C SER A 232 2.35 -23.19 2.11
N LEU A 233 2.40 -21.99 2.71
CA LEU A 233 1.98 -20.76 2.04
C LEU A 233 3.06 -20.25 1.08
N ALA A 234 4.34 -20.45 1.43
CA ALA A 234 5.47 -20.11 0.57
C ALA A 234 5.53 -20.97 -0.71
N SER A 235 5.02 -22.21 -0.68
CA SER A 235 4.88 -23.05 -1.89
C SER A 235 3.70 -22.66 -2.78
N LEU A 236 2.67 -22.02 -2.22
CA LEU A 236 1.44 -21.65 -2.94
C LEU A 236 1.60 -20.38 -3.79
N LEU A 237 2.58 -19.54 -3.47
CA LEU A 237 2.95 -18.33 -4.22
C LEU A 237 4.08 -18.57 -5.25
N LYS A 238 4.62 -19.79 -5.34
CA LYS A 238 5.66 -20.18 -6.31
C LYS A 238 5.10 -20.76 -7.61
N ASN A 239 3.78 -20.86 -7.76
CA ASN A 239 3.10 -21.32 -8.97
C ASN A 239 2.47 -20.17 -9.73
#